data_AF-M2MXH4-F1
#
_entry.id   AF-M2MXH4-F1
#
_cell.length_a   1.000
_cell.length_b   1.000
_cell.length_c   1.000
_cell.angle_alpha   90.00
_cell.angle_beta   90.00
_cell.angle_gamma   90.00
#
_symmetry.space_group_name_H-M   'P 1'
#
loop_
_entity.id
_entity.type
_entity.pdbx_description
1 polymer ?
#
loop_
_entity_poly.entity_id
_entity_poly.type
_entity_poly.pdbx_seq_one_letter_code
_entity_poly.pdbx_strand_id
1 'polypeptide(L)'
;MVGKRELYRAGSTYGQGTQHKERRSKQNEDLRPTSEDDVESGLHSYANGHANGDGRPRPRIWRFKDAADTAMEDKRREELKKALLHGIDRDGLENFRKSDDELKAIKNKKVRAFYEAQNQRLNDWLEVDAVVMAVADDVLESMDPDPDRDGIQERSGGLQAVAGNIGELLPEEEREKRQKAATRAKWAININVIANVLLLTGKIVAVFSSGSLSLIASLVDSALDLLCTIIVWTTNRLVQWRLSSLRKKFPVGRRRLEPLGILVFSIIMVISFLQILQESVEKIIPLHGKAEQLPPVAIGALLATVVIKGIIWFGCVPIKTTQVQALAQDCKTDVIFNTLSLLFPFIGAKANVWWLDPVGAGLLSLFIIYDWGETCFENVTRLSGQAASEKLQKKLLYLAYRFSPVVDGFKNVTSYHAGDGIWVEYDILLDPNTKLNRSHDVAETLQYCCEGLDEVDRAFVTTDYSAGGPTGHAQDAERA
;
A
#
# COMPACT_ATOMS: atom_id res chain seq x y z
N MET A 1 -1.73 60.76 -8.38
CA MET A 1 -2.80 60.51 -9.37
C MET A 1 -3.84 59.62 -8.72
N VAL A 2 -5.09 60.05 -8.75
CA VAL A 2 -6.23 59.62 -7.91
C VAL A 2 -7.18 58.73 -8.73
N GLY A 3 -7.85 57.76 -8.08
CA GLY A 3 -9.01 56.99 -8.57
C GLY A 3 -8.69 55.49 -8.70
N LYS A 4 -9.15 54.52 -7.89
CA LYS A 4 -10.43 54.21 -7.17
C LYS A 4 -11.63 53.89 -8.08
N ARG A 5 -12.16 52.66 -7.89
CA ARG A 5 -13.56 52.12 -8.02
C ARG A 5 -13.75 50.97 -9.03
N GLU A 6 -14.03 49.74 -8.55
CA GLU A 6 -15.32 49.14 -8.14
C GLU A 6 -16.03 48.41 -9.32
N LEU A 7 -16.16 47.08 -9.26
CA LEU A 7 -17.31 46.29 -8.75
C LEU A 7 -18.51 46.29 -9.72
N TYR A 8 -18.77 45.14 -10.35
CA TYR A 8 -20.12 44.74 -10.76
C TYR A 8 -20.31 43.23 -10.61
N ARG A 9 -21.40 42.88 -9.91
CA ARG A 9 -21.96 41.54 -9.69
C ARG A 9 -23.46 41.66 -9.96
N ALA A 10 -24.02 40.79 -10.81
CA ALA A 10 -25.43 40.35 -10.91
C ALA A 10 -25.48 39.40 -12.14
N GLY A 11 -26.04 38.18 -12.17
CA GLY A 11 -27.25 37.61 -11.57
C GLY A 11 -28.26 37.39 -12.71
N SER A 12 -28.51 36.17 -13.21
CA SER A 12 -29.64 35.24 -12.90
C SER A 12 -29.45 33.97 -13.78
N THR A 13 -29.59 32.71 -13.36
CA THR A 13 -30.76 31.90 -12.92
C THR A 13 -31.89 31.74 -13.96
N TYR A 14 -32.10 30.51 -14.44
CA TYR A 14 -33.32 29.79 -14.93
C TYR A 14 -32.85 28.75 -15.97
N GLY A 15 -33.22 27.46 -16.00
CA GLY A 15 -34.14 26.65 -15.23
C GLY A 15 -34.03 25.19 -15.72
N GLN A 16 -34.45 24.24 -14.87
CA GLN A 16 -34.47 22.79 -15.10
C GLN A 16 -35.40 22.37 -16.24
N GLY A 17 -35.09 21.21 -16.86
CA GLY A 17 -36.00 20.47 -17.73
C GLY A 17 -35.53 19.02 -17.91
N THR A 18 -36.36 18.09 -17.47
CA THR A 18 -36.15 16.66 -17.16
C THR A 18 -36.52 15.67 -18.28
N GLN A 19 -36.00 14.44 -18.16
CA GLN A 19 -36.48 13.14 -18.72
C GLN A 19 -36.31 12.92 -20.24
N HIS A 20 -35.99 11.74 -20.80
CA HIS A 20 -36.36 10.32 -20.57
C HIS A 20 -35.25 9.44 -21.22
N LYS A 21 -34.66 8.41 -20.59
CA LYS A 21 -35.07 6.99 -20.41
C LYS A 21 -35.11 6.10 -21.69
N GLU A 22 -34.30 5.03 -21.63
CA GLU A 22 -34.57 3.65 -22.11
C GLU A 22 -34.57 3.31 -23.63
N ARG A 23 -33.56 2.54 -24.10
CA ARG A 23 -33.68 1.10 -24.50
C ARG A 23 -32.52 0.62 -25.39
N ARG A 24 -31.76 -0.36 -24.88
CA ARG A 24 -31.00 -1.37 -25.63
C ARG A 24 -31.89 -2.61 -25.78
N SER A 25 -31.97 -3.23 -26.95
CA SER A 25 -31.98 -4.70 -27.12
C SER A 25 -32.07 -5.15 -28.60
N LYS A 26 -31.31 -6.22 -28.91
CA LYS A 26 -31.41 -7.16 -30.06
C LYS A 26 -30.74 -6.64 -31.36
N GLN A 27 -29.93 -7.42 -32.08
CA GLN A 27 -30.18 -8.81 -32.51
C GLN A 27 -28.89 -9.53 -32.96
N ASN A 28 -28.94 -10.86 -32.94
CA ASN A 28 -27.90 -11.85 -33.26
C ASN A 28 -28.24 -12.56 -34.61
N GLU A 29 -27.33 -13.39 -35.13
CA GLU A 29 -27.38 -14.28 -36.33
C GLU A 29 -26.92 -13.61 -37.65
N ASP A 30 -26.00 -14.15 -38.47
CA ASP A 30 -25.94 -15.51 -39.04
C ASP A 30 -24.55 -15.92 -39.62
N LEU A 31 -24.46 -17.21 -40.00
CA LEU A 31 -23.29 -18.08 -40.28
C LEU A 31 -22.50 -17.89 -41.61
N ARG A 32 -21.25 -18.41 -41.62
CA ARG A 32 -20.24 -18.54 -42.73
C ARG A 32 -20.65 -19.55 -43.84
N PRO A 33 -20.03 -19.59 -45.07
CA PRO A 33 -18.71 -20.26 -45.28
C PRO A 33 -17.76 -19.69 -46.39
N THR A 34 -16.46 -19.82 -46.11
CA THR A 34 -15.25 -20.01 -46.97
C THR A 34 -15.21 -19.63 -48.46
N SER A 35 -14.22 -18.81 -48.83
CA SER A 35 -13.41 -19.02 -50.05
C SER A 35 -11.92 -18.85 -49.71
N GLU A 36 -11.12 -19.77 -50.23
CA GLU A 36 -9.66 -19.84 -50.15
C GLU A 36 -8.99 -18.71 -50.95
N ASP A 37 -7.71 -18.50 -50.62
CA ASP A 37 -6.70 -17.67 -51.30
C ASP A 37 -6.83 -16.15 -51.21
N ASP A 38 -6.31 -15.58 -50.11
CA ASP A 38 -5.75 -14.23 -50.13
C ASP A 38 -4.51 -14.16 -49.23
N VAL A 39 -3.37 -14.57 -49.79
CA VAL A 39 -2.03 -14.36 -49.25
C VAL A 39 -1.49 -13.02 -49.79
N GLU A 40 -2.19 -11.90 -49.58
CA GLU A 40 -1.65 -10.54 -49.82
C GLU A 40 -2.70 -9.48 -49.43
N SER A 41 -2.74 -9.08 -48.16
CA SER A 41 -3.04 -7.70 -47.71
C SER A 41 -3.28 -7.66 -46.20
N GLY A 42 -2.25 -7.24 -45.47
CA GLY A 42 -2.42 -6.76 -44.09
C GLY A 42 -3.08 -5.39 -44.12
N LEU A 43 -4.41 -5.35 -44.01
CA LEU A 43 -5.16 -4.12 -43.75
C LEU A 43 -6.43 -4.47 -42.96
N HIS A 44 -6.31 -4.49 -41.64
CA HIS A 44 -7.47 -4.34 -40.76
C HIS A 44 -7.44 -2.95 -40.13
N SER A 45 -8.28 -2.09 -40.70
CA SER A 45 -8.61 -0.75 -40.24
C SER A 45 -9.67 -0.84 -39.15
N TYR A 46 -9.39 -0.27 -37.97
CA TYR A 46 -10.40 0.42 -37.15
C TYR A 46 -9.69 1.45 -36.25
N ALA A 47 -9.51 2.66 -36.75
CA ALA A 47 -9.38 3.84 -35.89
C ALA A 47 -9.88 5.08 -36.65
N ASN A 48 -10.99 5.62 -36.17
CA ASN A 48 -11.66 6.79 -36.67
C ASN A 48 -10.94 8.03 -36.10
N GLY A 49 -10.21 8.77 -36.94
CA GLY A 49 -9.51 9.98 -36.53
C GLY A 49 -9.09 10.80 -37.74
N HIS A 50 -9.67 11.99 -37.88
CA HIS A 50 -9.35 12.95 -38.92
C HIS A 50 -7.84 13.27 -38.98
N ALA A 51 -7.15 12.76 -39.99
CA ALA A 51 -5.83 13.23 -40.39
C ALA A 51 -5.94 13.92 -41.75
N ASN A 52 -5.88 15.24 -41.73
CA ASN A 52 -5.59 16.06 -42.89
C ASN A 52 -4.08 15.95 -43.12
N GLY A 53 -3.66 15.25 -44.16
CA GLY A 53 -2.25 15.06 -44.48
C GLY A 53 -2.06 14.55 -45.90
N ASP A 54 -1.76 15.46 -46.83
CA ASP A 54 -1.23 15.17 -48.16
C ASP A 54 0.16 14.53 -48.05
N GLY A 55 0.21 13.25 -47.68
CA GLY A 55 1.41 12.43 -47.69
C GLY A 55 1.42 11.51 -48.90
N ARG A 56 2.35 11.70 -49.85
CA ARG A 56 2.58 10.71 -50.91
C ARG A 56 2.91 9.36 -50.25
N PRO A 57 2.33 8.23 -50.70
CA PRO A 57 2.64 6.93 -50.13
C PRO A 57 4.14 6.66 -50.25
N ARG A 58 4.76 6.27 -49.14
CA ARG A 58 6.20 5.96 -49.10
C ARG A 58 6.56 4.92 -50.18
N PRO A 59 7.74 5.04 -50.83
CA PRO A 59 8.15 4.09 -51.86
C PRO A 59 8.21 2.65 -51.31
N ARG A 60 7.90 1.65 -52.14
CA ARG A 60 7.79 0.22 -51.74
C ARG A 60 9.01 -0.32 -50.98
N ILE A 61 10.21 0.16 -51.30
CA ILE A 61 11.46 -0.23 -50.62
C ILE A 61 11.46 0.18 -49.14
N TRP A 62 10.95 1.38 -48.83
CA TRP A 62 10.86 1.86 -47.46
C TRP A 62 9.83 1.05 -46.67
N ARG A 63 8.64 0.81 -47.25
CA ARG A 63 7.63 -0.07 -46.64
C ARG A 63 8.13 -1.49 -46.39
N PHE A 64 8.94 -2.05 -47.29
CA PHE A 64 9.52 -3.37 -47.11
C PHE A 64 10.57 -3.38 -45.99
N LYS A 65 11.39 -2.33 -45.91
CA LYS A 65 12.38 -2.17 -44.84
C LYS A 65 11.70 -2.01 -43.48
N ASP A 66 10.69 -1.14 -43.38
CA ASP A 66 9.91 -0.89 -42.16
C ASP A 66 9.20 -2.19 -41.71
N ALA A 67 8.67 -2.98 -42.66
CA ALA A 67 8.08 -4.29 -42.37
C ALA A 67 9.13 -5.33 -41.90
N ALA A 68 10.32 -5.33 -42.49
CA ALA A 68 11.41 -6.23 -42.10
C ALA A 68 11.97 -5.88 -40.71
N ASP A 69 12.16 -4.59 -40.43
CA ASP A 69 12.63 -4.10 -39.13
C ASP A 69 11.57 -4.41 -38.05
N THR A 70 10.28 -4.20 -38.36
CA THR A 70 9.16 -4.60 -37.49
C THR A 70 9.15 -6.11 -37.20
N ALA A 71 9.26 -6.95 -38.23
CA ALA A 71 9.26 -8.40 -38.04
C ALA A 71 10.46 -8.89 -37.19
N MET A 72 11.62 -8.24 -37.32
CA MET A 72 12.80 -8.54 -36.50
C MET A 72 12.59 -8.16 -35.03
N GLU A 73 11.89 -7.05 -34.77
CA GLU A 73 11.51 -6.65 -33.41
C GLU A 73 10.48 -7.58 -32.79
N ASP A 74 9.44 -7.96 -33.54
CA ASP A 74 8.42 -8.93 -33.11
C ASP A 74 9.07 -10.25 -32.72
N LYS A 75 9.97 -10.76 -33.58
CA LYS A 75 10.71 -11.98 -33.31
C LYS A 75 11.54 -11.89 -32.03
N ARG A 76 12.22 -10.76 -31.80
CA ARG A 76 13.02 -10.52 -30.60
C ARG A 76 12.15 -10.50 -29.33
N ARG A 77 10.97 -9.88 -29.40
CA ARG A 77 10.00 -9.85 -28.28
C ARG A 77 9.49 -11.24 -27.96
N GLU A 78 9.11 -12.01 -28.98
CA GLU A 78 8.68 -13.39 -28.83
C GLU A 78 9.79 -14.29 -28.25
N GLU A 79 11.04 -14.11 -28.67
CA GLU A 79 12.20 -14.80 -28.08
C GLU A 79 12.36 -14.48 -26.59
N LEU A 80 12.26 -13.20 -26.23
CA LEU A 80 12.37 -12.75 -24.83
C LEU A 80 11.21 -13.28 -23.99
N LYS A 81 9.97 -13.16 -24.48
CA LYS A 81 8.76 -13.70 -23.86
C LYS A 81 8.90 -15.21 -23.63
N LYS A 82 9.28 -15.97 -24.66
CA LYS A 82 9.47 -17.41 -24.56
C LYS A 82 10.54 -17.78 -23.53
N ALA A 83 11.63 -17.02 -23.46
CA ALA A 83 12.68 -17.22 -22.45
C ALA A 83 12.18 -16.92 -21.03
N LEU A 84 11.41 -15.84 -20.84
CA LEU A 84 10.80 -15.48 -19.55
C LEU A 84 9.70 -16.47 -19.11
N LEU A 85 9.02 -17.12 -20.04
CA LEU A 85 8.00 -18.14 -19.77
C LEU A 85 8.58 -19.56 -19.65
N HIS A 86 9.82 -19.77 -20.06
CA HIS A 86 10.47 -21.08 -20.05
C HIS A 86 10.67 -21.65 -18.63
N GLY A 87 9.90 -22.67 -18.26
CA GLY A 87 10.02 -23.33 -16.95
C GLY A 87 9.15 -22.74 -15.85
N ILE A 88 8.17 -21.89 -16.16
CA ILE A 88 7.03 -21.68 -15.25
C ILE A 88 6.16 -22.93 -15.31
N ASP A 89 6.09 -23.64 -14.19
CA ASP A 89 5.21 -24.80 -13.99
C ASP A 89 4.17 -24.45 -12.92
N ARG A 90 2.98 -24.03 -13.37
CA ARG A 90 1.89 -23.59 -12.48
C ARG A 90 1.38 -24.72 -11.59
N ASP A 91 1.28 -25.92 -12.13
CA ASP A 91 0.66 -27.06 -11.44
C ASP A 91 1.70 -27.91 -10.69
N GLY A 92 2.96 -27.90 -11.14
CA GLY A 92 4.05 -28.64 -10.52
C GLY A 92 4.33 -28.24 -9.09
N LEU A 93 4.29 -26.93 -8.79
CA LEU A 93 4.54 -26.40 -7.44
C LEU A 93 3.44 -26.77 -6.44
N GLU A 94 2.19 -26.89 -6.90
CA GLU A 94 1.05 -27.28 -6.05
C GLU A 94 1.18 -28.71 -5.52
N ASN A 95 1.91 -29.59 -6.21
CA ASN A 95 2.16 -30.96 -5.74
C ASN A 95 2.96 -31.01 -4.42
N PHE A 96 3.71 -29.96 -4.09
CA PHE A 96 4.47 -29.87 -2.84
C PHE A 96 3.65 -29.27 -1.69
N ARG A 97 2.44 -28.77 -1.96
CA ARG A 97 1.60 -28.10 -0.98
C ARG A 97 0.98 -29.10 0.00
N LYS A 98 0.92 -28.71 1.27
CA LYS A 98 0.10 -29.41 2.28
C LYS A 98 -1.28 -28.79 2.40
N SER A 99 -2.33 -29.60 2.36
CA SER A 99 -3.69 -29.08 2.57
C SER A 99 -3.89 -28.60 4.01
N ASP A 100 -4.86 -27.72 4.24
CA ASP A 100 -5.16 -27.22 5.58
C ASP A 100 -5.54 -28.34 6.55
N ASP A 101 -6.15 -29.42 6.05
CA ASP A 101 -6.52 -30.58 6.84
C ASP A 101 -5.30 -31.45 7.19
N GLU A 102 -4.35 -31.61 6.25
CA GLU A 102 -3.07 -32.25 6.53
C GLU A 102 -2.26 -31.46 7.58
N LEU A 103 -2.22 -30.12 7.46
CA LEU A 103 -1.54 -29.26 8.43
C LEU A 103 -2.13 -29.40 9.85
N LYS A 104 -3.47 -29.44 9.96
CA LYS A 104 -4.15 -29.67 11.24
C LYS A 104 -3.86 -31.06 11.81
N ALA A 105 -3.71 -32.08 10.95
CA ALA A 105 -3.38 -33.43 11.37
C ALA A 105 -1.94 -33.58 11.91
N ILE A 106 -1.00 -32.71 11.53
CA ILE A 106 0.38 -32.75 12.02
C ILE A 106 0.42 -32.35 13.50
N LYS A 107 0.66 -33.32 14.39
CA LYS A 107 0.71 -33.10 15.85
C LYS A 107 1.92 -32.27 16.31
N ASN A 108 3.06 -32.35 15.61
CA ASN A 108 4.28 -31.64 15.99
C ASN A 108 4.26 -30.18 15.50
N LYS A 109 4.26 -29.22 16.44
CA LYS A 109 4.20 -27.78 16.15
C LYS A 109 5.34 -27.29 15.26
N LYS A 110 6.56 -27.82 15.42
CA LYS A 110 7.72 -27.40 14.60
C LYS A 110 7.59 -27.88 13.16
N VAL A 111 7.14 -29.12 12.97
CA VAL A 111 6.91 -29.69 11.63
C VAL A 111 5.75 -28.99 10.94
N ARG A 112 4.66 -28.69 11.67
CA ARG A 112 3.54 -27.92 11.14
C ARG A 112 3.99 -26.53 10.68
N ALA A 113 4.73 -25.81 11.52
CA ALA A 113 5.26 -24.48 11.19
C ALA A 113 6.18 -24.52 9.95
N PHE A 114 6.97 -25.59 9.78
CA PHE A 114 7.79 -25.78 8.57
C PHE A 114 6.93 -25.89 7.31
N TYR A 115 5.89 -26.72 7.30
CA TYR A 115 5.00 -26.86 6.14
C TYR A 115 4.13 -25.62 5.91
N GLU A 116 3.71 -24.91 6.97
CA GLU A 116 3.06 -23.61 6.85
C GLU A 116 3.98 -22.59 6.15
N ALA A 117 5.26 -22.53 6.53
CA ALA A 117 6.24 -21.67 5.88
C ALA A 117 6.55 -22.10 4.43
N GLN A 118 6.53 -23.41 4.15
CA GLN A 118 6.65 -23.93 2.78
C GLN A 118 5.46 -23.51 1.92
N ASN A 119 4.23 -23.73 2.38
CA ASN A 119 3.02 -23.32 1.67
C ASN A 119 3.00 -21.81 1.40
N GLN A 120 3.46 -21.00 2.36
CA GLN A 120 3.59 -19.56 2.14
C GLN A 120 4.61 -19.23 1.05
N ARG A 121 5.77 -19.91 1.03
CA ARG A 121 6.77 -19.71 -0.03
C ARG A 121 6.25 -20.11 -1.41
N LEU A 122 5.48 -21.20 -1.49
CA LEU A 122 4.82 -21.62 -2.74
C LEU A 122 3.84 -20.54 -3.22
N ASN A 123 3.05 -19.93 -2.32
CA ASN A 123 2.19 -18.81 -2.69
C ASN A 123 3.00 -17.62 -3.22
N ASP A 124 4.11 -17.27 -2.57
CA ASP A 124 4.96 -16.15 -3.00
C ASP A 124 5.55 -16.41 -4.40
N TRP A 125 5.93 -17.65 -4.72
CA TRP A 125 6.44 -18.04 -6.04
C TRP A 125 5.37 -18.02 -7.12
N LEU A 126 4.18 -18.55 -6.80
CA LEU A 126 3.03 -18.52 -7.72
C LEU A 126 2.60 -17.08 -8.04
N GLU A 127 2.66 -16.18 -7.07
CA GLU A 127 2.40 -14.75 -7.28
C GLU A 127 3.43 -14.14 -8.23
N VAL A 128 4.72 -14.42 -8.03
CA VAL A 128 5.78 -13.97 -8.94
C VAL A 128 5.55 -14.49 -10.37
N ASP A 129 5.26 -15.78 -10.52
CA ASP A 129 5.02 -16.38 -11.84
C ASP A 129 3.76 -15.80 -12.51
N ALA A 130 2.70 -15.54 -11.73
CA ALA A 130 1.48 -14.90 -12.23
C ALA A 130 1.74 -13.47 -12.71
N VAL A 131 2.52 -12.68 -11.95
CA VAL A 131 2.89 -11.31 -12.32
C VAL A 131 3.76 -11.29 -13.56
N VAL A 132 4.78 -12.14 -13.65
CA VAL A 132 5.65 -12.23 -14.84
C VAL A 132 4.83 -12.60 -16.07
N MET A 133 3.88 -13.54 -15.95
CA MET A 133 3.01 -13.92 -17.06
C MET A 133 2.03 -12.81 -17.48
N ALA A 134 1.49 -12.05 -16.52
CA ALA A 134 0.52 -11.00 -16.81
C ALA A 134 1.18 -9.74 -17.37
N VAL A 135 2.34 -9.35 -16.83
CA VAL A 135 2.94 -8.04 -17.09
C VAL A 135 3.96 -8.08 -18.22
N ALA A 136 4.71 -9.18 -18.39
CA ALA A 136 5.80 -9.19 -19.37
C ALA A 136 5.33 -9.00 -20.81
N ASP A 137 4.17 -9.53 -21.17
CA ASP A 137 3.63 -9.40 -22.53
C ASP A 137 3.26 -7.95 -22.84
N ASP A 138 2.43 -7.33 -21.99
CA ASP A 138 2.00 -5.95 -22.13
C ASP A 138 3.19 -4.98 -22.15
N VAL A 139 4.21 -5.22 -21.32
CA VAL A 139 5.43 -4.40 -21.28
C VAL A 139 6.21 -4.50 -22.58
N LEU A 140 6.44 -5.71 -23.09
CA LEU A 140 7.18 -5.91 -24.34
C LEU A 140 6.41 -5.36 -25.56
N GLU A 141 5.08 -5.48 -25.57
CA GLU A 141 4.24 -4.88 -26.62
C GLU A 141 4.29 -3.35 -26.60
N SER A 142 4.43 -2.76 -25.41
CA SER A 142 4.54 -1.33 -25.19
C SER A 142 5.90 -0.72 -25.55
N MET A 143 6.93 -1.53 -25.87
CA MET A 143 8.23 -1.03 -26.29
C MET A 143 8.23 -0.49 -27.72
N ASP A 144 8.93 0.63 -27.92
CA ASP A 144 9.11 1.34 -29.19
C ASP A 144 7.81 1.51 -30.00
N PRO A 145 6.90 2.42 -29.56
CA PRO A 145 5.58 2.57 -30.17
C PRO A 145 5.60 3.17 -31.59
N ASP A 146 6.73 3.74 -32.01
CA ASP A 146 6.96 4.41 -33.30
C ASP A 146 8.32 3.94 -33.89
N PRO A 147 8.41 2.69 -34.38
CA PRO A 147 9.66 2.10 -34.84
C PRO A 147 10.24 2.81 -36.07
N ASP A 148 9.37 3.30 -36.96
CA ASP A 148 9.75 3.96 -38.21
C ASP A 148 9.98 5.48 -38.04
N ARG A 149 9.73 5.99 -36.82
CA ARG A 149 10.03 7.35 -36.35
C ARG A 149 9.35 8.44 -37.15
N ASP A 150 8.11 8.18 -37.52
CA ASP A 150 7.35 9.09 -38.35
C ASP A 150 6.40 10.00 -37.58
N GLY A 151 6.39 9.83 -36.26
CA GLY A 151 5.56 10.56 -35.33
C GLY A 151 4.18 9.95 -35.15
N ILE A 152 3.86 8.84 -35.83
CA ILE A 152 2.64 8.07 -35.65
C ILE A 152 2.97 6.86 -34.78
N GLN A 153 2.28 6.74 -33.65
CA GLN A 153 2.39 5.54 -32.83
C GLN A 153 1.61 4.41 -33.50
N GLU A 154 2.34 3.55 -34.21
CA GLU A 154 1.77 2.37 -34.87
C GLU A 154 1.48 1.25 -33.86
N ARG A 155 2.19 1.24 -32.73
CA ARG A 155 2.03 0.24 -31.68
C ARG A 155 1.56 0.88 -30.38
N SER A 156 0.54 0.29 -29.77
CA SER A 156 0.07 0.64 -28.43
C SER A 156 -0.14 -0.65 -27.65
N GLY A 157 0.72 -0.91 -26.66
CA GLY A 157 0.55 -2.03 -25.73
C GLY A 157 -0.31 -1.65 -24.51
N GLY A 158 -0.46 -2.60 -23.59
CA GLY A 158 -1.25 -2.43 -22.37
C GLY A 158 -0.82 -1.23 -21.52
N LEU A 159 0.48 -0.92 -21.42
CA LEU A 159 0.96 0.20 -20.59
C LEU A 159 0.50 1.57 -21.07
N GLN A 160 0.43 1.79 -22.39
CA GLN A 160 -0.07 3.06 -22.95
C GLN A 160 -1.56 3.23 -22.62
N ALA A 161 -2.34 2.14 -22.67
CA ALA A 161 -3.75 2.16 -22.34
C ALA A 161 -4.01 2.50 -20.85
N VAL A 162 -3.13 2.04 -19.95
CA VAL A 162 -3.24 2.28 -18.50
C VAL A 162 -2.38 3.45 -17.99
N ALA A 163 -1.77 4.23 -18.88
CA ALA A 163 -0.87 5.34 -18.57
C ALA A 163 0.23 4.96 -17.54
N GLY A 164 0.77 3.73 -17.65
CA GLY A 164 1.80 3.18 -16.76
C GLY A 164 1.29 2.67 -15.40
N ASN A 165 -0.03 2.57 -15.18
CA ASN A 165 -0.58 1.99 -13.96
C ASN A 165 -0.60 0.45 -14.03
N ILE A 166 0.51 -0.17 -13.64
CA ILE A 166 0.73 -1.63 -13.65
C ILE A 166 -0.38 -2.40 -12.93
N GLY A 167 -0.92 -1.82 -11.85
CA GLY A 167 -2.00 -2.45 -11.10
C GLY A 167 -3.27 -2.70 -11.91
N GLU A 168 -3.44 -2.08 -13.08
CA GLU A 168 -4.56 -2.36 -14.00
C GLU A 168 -4.31 -3.55 -14.92
N LEU A 169 -3.05 -3.93 -15.14
CA LEU A 169 -2.61 -5.07 -15.96
C LEU A 169 -2.65 -6.40 -15.18
N LEU A 170 -2.70 -6.32 -13.85
CA LEU A 170 -2.81 -7.50 -12.99
C LEU A 170 -4.13 -8.26 -13.24
N PRO A 171 -4.18 -9.58 -12.97
CA PRO A 171 -5.40 -10.38 -13.07
C PRO A 171 -6.57 -9.77 -12.28
N GLU A 172 -7.79 -9.91 -12.79
CA GLU A 172 -9.00 -9.31 -12.17
C GLU A 172 -9.17 -9.73 -10.70
N GLU A 173 -8.86 -11.00 -10.38
CA GLU A 173 -8.93 -11.52 -9.01
C GLU A 173 -8.01 -10.77 -8.03
N GLU A 174 -6.79 -10.44 -8.46
CA GLU A 174 -5.83 -9.69 -7.66
C GLU A 174 -6.26 -8.23 -7.51
N ARG A 175 -6.74 -7.62 -8.58
CA ARG A 175 -7.26 -6.24 -8.58
C ARG A 175 -8.42 -6.10 -7.61
N GLU A 176 -9.38 -7.03 -7.65
CA GLU A 176 -10.50 -7.05 -6.72
C GLU A 176 -10.05 -7.22 -5.27
N LYS A 177 -9.08 -8.11 -5.03
CA LYS A 177 -8.53 -8.36 -3.68
C LYS A 177 -7.88 -7.10 -3.12
N ARG A 178 -7.05 -6.41 -3.91
CA ARG A 178 -6.40 -5.14 -3.51
C ARG A 178 -7.42 -4.03 -3.28
N GLN A 179 -8.42 -3.89 -4.15
CA GLN A 179 -9.49 -2.90 -3.98
C GLN A 179 -10.36 -3.16 -2.74
N LYS A 180 -10.72 -4.42 -2.47
CA LYS A 180 -11.46 -4.82 -1.26
C LYS A 180 -10.67 -4.50 0.00
N ALA A 181 -9.37 -4.81 0.03
CA ALA A 181 -8.49 -4.48 1.16
C ALA A 181 -8.40 -2.96 1.41
N ALA A 182 -8.15 -2.17 0.35
CA ALA A 182 -8.09 -0.72 0.46
C ALA A 182 -9.41 -0.08 0.91
N THR A 183 -10.55 -0.61 0.44
CA THR A 183 -11.88 -0.13 0.83
C THR A 183 -12.18 -0.47 2.29
N ARG A 184 -11.83 -1.67 2.76
CA ARG A 184 -11.96 -2.08 4.16
C ARG A 184 -11.12 -1.18 5.07
N ALA A 185 -9.88 -0.89 4.70
CA ALA A 185 -9.01 0.00 5.46
C ALA A 185 -9.61 1.41 5.59
N LYS A 186 -10.09 1.99 4.48
CA LYS A 186 -10.77 3.31 4.50
C LYS A 186 -12.01 3.31 5.38
N TRP A 187 -12.81 2.26 5.29
CA TRP A 187 -14.04 2.13 6.07
C TRP A 187 -13.72 2.04 7.57
N ALA A 188 -12.73 1.23 7.95
CA ALA A 188 -12.27 1.13 9.34
C ALA A 188 -11.77 2.46 9.90
N ILE A 189 -10.95 3.20 9.14
CA ILE A 189 -10.45 4.53 9.54
C ILE A 189 -11.64 5.50 9.74
N ASN A 190 -12.56 5.57 8.79
CA ASN A 190 -13.71 6.48 8.88
C ASN A 190 -14.64 6.14 10.06
N ILE A 191 -14.87 4.85 10.34
CA ILE A 191 -15.67 4.43 11.49
C ILE A 191 -15.01 4.85 12.79
N ASN A 192 -13.70 4.65 12.91
CA ASN A 192 -12.99 5.06 14.11
C ASN A 192 -13.05 6.57 14.33
N VAL A 193 -12.90 7.39 13.28
CA VAL A 193 -13.11 8.85 13.34
C VAL A 193 -14.49 9.18 13.91
N ILE A 194 -15.54 8.60 13.33
CA ILE A 194 -16.92 8.86 13.76
C ILE A 194 -17.12 8.42 15.22
N ALA A 195 -16.60 7.25 15.60
CA ALA A 195 -16.72 6.74 16.96
C ALA A 195 -15.99 7.62 17.99
N ASN A 196 -14.77 8.08 17.69
CA ASN A 196 -14.02 8.98 18.57
C ASN A 196 -14.70 10.34 18.70
N VAL A 197 -15.31 10.87 17.64
CA VAL A 197 -16.15 12.08 17.72
C VAL A 197 -17.37 11.87 18.61
N LEU A 198 -18.07 10.73 18.48
CA LEU A 198 -19.24 10.42 19.30
C LEU A 198 -18.87 10.23 20.78
N LEU A 199 -17.77 9.51 21.05
CA LEU A 199 -17.25 9.31 22.40
C LEU A 199 -16.86 10.64 23.06
N LEU A 200 -16.14 11.50 22.35
CA LEU A 200 -15.77 12.81 22.86
C LEU A 200 -17.01 13.65 23.16
N THR A 201 -17.98 13.69 22.24
CA THR A 201 -19.23 14.45 22.43
C THR A 201 -20.00 13.94 23.65
N GLY A 202 -20.10 12.61 23.83
CA GLY A 202 -20.73 12.02 25.00
C GLY A 202 -20.03 12.40 26.31
N LYS A 203 -18.69 12.38 26.33
CA LYS A 203 -17.90 12.81 27.50
C LYS A 203 -18.04 14.30 27.79
N ILE A 204 -18.10 15.16 26.77
CA ILE A 204 -18.35 16.60 26.95
C ILE A 204 -19.67 16.83 27.67
N VAL A 205 -20.75 16.18 27.23
CA VAL A 205 -22.07 16.27 27.87
C VAL A 205 -22.01 15.77 29.32
N ALA A 206 -21.32 14.65 29.56
CA ALA A 206 -21.14 14.11 30.90
C ALA A 206 -20.41 15.09 31.83
N VAL A 207 -19.32 15.72 31.37
CA VAL A 207 -18.56 16.73 32.13
C VAL A 207 -19.43 17.92 32.50
N PHE A 208 -20.18 18.48 31.55
CA PHE A 208 -21.06 19.64 31.82
C PHE A 208 -22.18 19.31 32.82
N SER A 209 -22.68 18.07 32.80
CA SER A 209 -23.74 17.64 33.73
C SER A 209 -23.24 17.34 35.14
N SER A 210 -22.01 16.83 35.28
CA SER A 210 -21.47 16.28 36.53
C SER A 210 -20.47 17.20 37.23
N GLY A 211 -19.83 18.13 36.50
CA GLY A 211 -18.84 19.08 37.05
C GLY A 211 -17.61 18.43 37.69
N SER A 212 -17.36 17.14 37.45
CA SER A 212 -16.35 16.37 38.18
C SER A 212 -14.97 16.49 37.53
N LEU A 213 -13.95 16.78 38.34
CA LEU A 213 -12.54 16.88 37.91
C LEU A 213 -12.03 15.58 37.26
N SER A 214 -12.43 14.41 37.75
CA SER A 214 -12.06 13.10 37.16
C SER A 214 -12.64 12.87 35.77
N LEU A 215 -13.82 13.46 35.46
CA LEU A 215 -14.40 13.41 34.13
C LEU A 215 -13.69 14.35 33.15
N ILE A 216 -13.11 15.45 33.63
CA ILE A 216 -12.32 16.38 32.81
C ILE A 216 -11.03 15.71 32.35
N ALA A 217 -10.34 14.96 33.22
CA ALA A 217 -9.15 14.18 32.84
C ALA A 217 -9.50 13.18 31.74
N SER A 218 -10.55 12.38 31.94
CA SER A 218 -11.04 11.44 30.92
C SER A 218 -11.53 12.13 29.62
N LEU A 219 -11.89 13.40 29.65
CA LEU A 219 -12.27 14.17 28.47
C LEU A 219 -11.03 14.58 27.66
N VAL A 220 -9.97 15.01 28.35
CA VAL A 220 -8.67 15.34 27.73
C VAL A 220 -8.11 14.12 27.00
N ASP A 221 -8.18 12.94 27.62
CA ASP A 221 -7.75 11.69 26.98
C ASP A 221 -8.47 11.46 25.64
N SER A 222 -9.81 11.52 25.64
CA SER A 222 -10.57 11.35 24.40
C SER A 222 -10.40 12.48 23.38
N ALA A 223 -10.00 13.68 23.82
CA ALA A 223 -9.65 14.76 22.91
C ALA A 223 -8.31 14.50 22.21
N LEU A 224 -7.34 13.93 22.93
CA LEU A 224 -6.07 13.48 22.37
C LEU A 224 -6.28 12.33 21.39
N ASP A 225 -7.12 11.35 21.72
CA ASP A 225 -7.49 10.26 20.80
C ASP A 225 -8.10 10.80 19.50
N LEU A 226 -9.02 11.77 19.61
CA LEU A 226 -9.65 12.39 18.45
C LEU A 226 -8.63 13.15 17.62
N LEU A 227 -7.75 13.94 18.25
CA LEU A 227 -6.68 14.66 17.57
C LEU A 227 -5.80 13.70 16.77
N CYS A 228 -5.42 12.57 17.37
CA CYS A 228 -4.61 11.55 16.72
C CYS A 228 -5.33 10.88 15.56
N THR A 229 -6.61 10.58 15.74
CA THR A 229 -7.47 10.03 14.69
C THR A 229 -7.61 11.01 13.51
N ILE A 230 -7.72 12.31 13.79
CA ILE A 230 -7.74 13.37 12.78
C ILE A 230 -6.39 13.45 12.05
N ILE A 231 -5.26 13.31 12.75
CA ILE A 231 -3.93 13.28 12.12
C ILE A 231 -3.81 12.11 11.15
N VAL A 232 -4.20 10.89 11.57
CA VAL A 232 -4.16 9.69 10.71
C VAL A 232 -5.10 9.87 9.52
N TRP A 233 -6.33 10.35 9.76
CA TRP A 233 -7.31 10.61 8.70
C TRP A 233 -6.83 11.66 7.70
N THR A 234 -6.25 12.76 8.18
CA THR A 234 -5.73 13.85 7.34
C THR A 234 -4.53 13.37 6.53
N THR A 235 -3.64 12.59 7.14
CA THR A 235 -2.50 11.97 6.46
C THR A 235 -2.97 11.05 5.34
N ASN A 236 -3.90 10.12 5.63
CA ASN A 236 -4.49 9.22 4.64
C ASN A 236 -5.16 10.01 3.50
N ARG A 237 -5.91 11.06 3.83
CA ARG A 237 -6.58 11.92 2.85
C ARG A 237 -5.59 12.68 1.97
N LEU A 238 -4.51 13.18 2.55
CA LEU A 238 -3.46 13.94 1.87
C LEU A 238 -2.65 13.06 0.91
N VAL A 239 -2.40 11.80 1.29
CA VAL A 239 -1.79 10.79 0.40
C VAL A 239 -2.68 10.53 -0.81
N GLN A 240 -4.01 10.46 -0.63
CA GLN A 240 -4.96 10.19 -1.71
C GLN A 240 -5.27 11.41 -2.60
N TRP A 241 -5.09 12.63 -2.09
CA TRP A 241 -5.41 13.84 -2.84
C TRP A 241 -4.43 14.11 -3.99
N ARG A 242 -4.86 13.77 -5.20
CA ARG A 242 -4.16 14.09 -6.45
C ARG A 242 -4.33 15.56 -6.87
N LEU A 243 -3.88 16.53 -6.07
CA LEU A 243 -3.70 17.88 -6.59
C LEU A 243 -2.53 17.87 -7.57
N SER A 244 -2.77 18.12 -8.86
CA SER A 244 -1.72 18.16 -9.90
C SER A 244 -0.56 19.10 -9.56
N SER A 245 -0.83 20.18 -8.81
CA SER A 245 0.19 21.11 -8.30
C SER A 245 1.24 20.43 -7.39
N LEU A 246 0.82 19.45 -6.60
CA LEU A 246 1.68 18.74 -5.65
C LEU A 246 2.46 17.58 -6.30
N ARG A 247 2.08 17.11 -7.50
CA ARG A 247 2.85 16.09 -8.25
C ARG A 247 4.24 16.61 -8.64
N LYS A 248 4.35 17.92 -8.93
CA LYS A 248 5.64 18.56 -9.23
C LYS A 248 6.56 18.66 -8.01
N LYS A 249 5.98 18.81 -6.80
CA LYS A 249 6.76 18.87 -5.55
C LYS A 249 7.18 17.50 -5.04
N PHE A 250 6.36 16.47 -5.29
CA PHE A 250 6.61 15.08 -4.87
C PHE A 250 6.55 14.15 -6.09
N PRO A 251 7.62 14.09 -6.90
CA PRO A 251 7.63 13.30 -8.14
C PRO A 251 7.53 11.79 -7.88
N VAL A 252 7.92 11.35 -6.69
CA VAL A 252 7.96 9.93 -6.30
C VAL A 252 6.71 9.49 -5.52
N GLY A 253 5.67 10.33 -5.50
CA GLY A 253 4.44 10.06 -4.76
C GLY A 253 4.53 10.45 -3.28
N ARG A 254 3.45 10.15 -2.54
CA ARG A 254 3.26 10.61 -1.15
C ARG A 254 3.04 9.51 -0.13
N ARG A 255 3.11 8.24 -0.53
CA ARG A 255 3.00 7.09 0.38
C ARG A 255 3.97 7.18 1.56
N ARG A 256 5.12 7.84 1.38
CA ARG A 256 6.11 8.12 2.43
C ARG A 256 5.61 8.96 3.61
N LEU A 257 4.51 9.71 3.46
CA LEU A 257 3.93 10.51 4.54
C LEU A 257 3.05 9.68 5.49
N GLU A 258 2.64 8.48 5.08
CA GLU A 258 1.81 7.56 5.87
C GLU A 258 2.45 7.19 7.23
N PRO A 259 3.69 6.69 7.29
CA PRO A 259 4.36 6.39 8.57
C PRO A 259 4.65 7.65 9.40
N LEU A 260 4.76 8.83 8.77
CA LEU A 260 4.98 10.09 9.51
C LEU A 260 3.78 10.43 10.42
N GLY A 261 2.55 10.14 9.95
CA GLY A 261 1.35 10.30 10.78
C GLY A 261 1.36 9.38 12.00
N ILE A 262 1.78 8.13 11.82
CA ILE A 262 1.92 7.12 12.89
C ILE A 262 3.04 7.53 13.86
N LEU A 263 4.14 8.08 13.36
CA LEU A 263 5.25 8.57 14.17
C LEU A 263 4.82 9.72 15.08
N VAL A 264 4.17 10.75 14.53
CA VAL A 264 3.66 11.90 15.31
C VAL A 264 2.67 11.41 16.37
N PHE A 265 1.80 10.48 15.99
CA PHE A 265 0.85 9.87 16.92
C PHE A 265 1.55 9.15 18.07
N SER A 266 2.52 8.30 17.77
CA SER A 266 3.27 7.53 18.77
C SER A 266 3.97 8.45 19.78
N ILE A 267 4.54 9.57 19.31
CA ILE A 267 5.18 10.57 20.17
C ILE A 267 4.17 11.23 21.13
N ILE A 268 2.99 11.61 20.63
CA ILE A 268 1.93 12.21 21.46
C ILE A 268 1.51 11.19 22.54
N MET A 269 1.29 9.94 22.17
CA MET A 269 0.90 8.88 23.11
C MET A 269 1.94 8.67 24.21
N VAL A 270 3.22 8.58 23.86
CA VAL A 270 4.30 8.45 24.86
C VAL A 270 4.30 9.64 25.83
N ILE A 271 4.13 10.87 25.34
CA ILE A 271 4.07 12.07 26.19
C ILE A 271 2.85 12.03 27.12
N SER A 272 1.69 11.67 26.61
CA SER A 272 0.46 11.55 27.41
C SER A 272 0.59 10.53 28.53
N PHE A 273 1.14 9.34 28.25
CA PHE A 273 1.33 8.32 29.28
C PHE A 273 2.47 8.65 30.25
N LEU A 274 3.47 9.44 29.85
CA LEU A 274 4.45 10.01 30.78
C LEU A 274 3.80 10.97 31.79
N GLN A 275 2.82 11.77 31.37
CA GLN A 275 2.06 12.64 32.27
C GLN A 275 1.22 11.82 33.25
N ILE A 276 0.50 10.79 32.78
CA ILE A 276 -0.27 9.88 33.65
C ILE A 276 0.65 9.17 34.64
N LEU A 277 1.85 8.75 34.21
CA LEU A 277 2.85 8.15 35.09
C LEU A 277 3.30 9.14 36.17
N GLN A 278 3.57 10.39 35.81
CA GLN A 278 3.92 11.45 36.76
C GLN A 278 2.80 11.68 37.79
N GLU A 279 1.55 11.82 37.33
CA GLU A 279 0.39 11.97 38.22
C GLU A 279 0.22 10.77 39.14
N SER A 280 0.47 9.56 38.65
CA SER A 280 0.42 8.33 39.45
C SER A 280 1.46 8.34 40.57
N VAL A 281 2.69 8.78 40.27
CA VAL A 281 3.76 8.93 41.26
C VAL A 281 3.42 10.02 42.28
N GLU A 282 2.95 11.18 41.82
CA GLU A 282 2.53 12.29 42.69
C GLU A 282 1.39 11.88 43.64
N LYS A 283 0.44 11.04 43.19
CA LYS A 283 -0.62 10.49 44.03
C LYS A 283 -0.13 9.48 45.08
N ILE A 284 1.01 8.82 44.87
CA ILE A 284 1.60 7.86 45.82
C ILE A 284 2.42 8.58 46.91
N ILE A 285 3.12 9.66 46.55
CA ILE A 285 4.02 10.42 47.44
C ILE A 285 3.40 10.87 48.78
N PRO A 286 2.15 11.37 48.86
CA PRO A 286 1.59 11.80 50.15
C PRO A 286 1.36 10.64 51.14
N LEU A 287 1.54 9.37 50.74
CA LEU A 287 1.40 8.14 51.55
C LEU A 287 0.06 7.97 52.32
N HIS A 288 -0.87 8.90 52.14
CA HIS A 288 -2.20 8.93 52.74
C HIS A 288 -3.19 9.37 51.66
N GLY A 289 -4.16 8.50 51.37
CA GLY A 289 -5.23 8.78 50.42
C GLY A 289 -6.52 8.10 50.86
N LYS A 290 -7.66 8.64 50.42
CA LYS A 290 -8.95 7.92 50.48
C LYS A 290 -9.17 7.27 49.12
N ALA A 291 -9.71 6.04 49.11
CA ALA A 291 -10.14 5.41 47.88
C ALA A 291 -11.15 6.34 47.17
N GLU A 292 -10.79 6.82 45.99
CA GLU A 292 -11.62 7.74 45.23
C GLU A 292 -12.82 6.96 44.69
N GLN A 293 -14.03 7.35 45.10
CA GLN A 293 -15.24 6.74 44.57
C GLN A 293 -15.53 7.36 43.21
N LEU A 294 -15.38 6.56 42.16
CA LEU A 294 -15.76 6.94 40.80
C LEU A 294 -17.28 7.26 40.76
N PRO A 295 -17.68 8.46 40.32
CA PRO A 295 -19.08 8.78 40.11
C PRO A 295 -19.74 7.75 39.16
N PRO A 296 -21.02 7.37 39.37
CA PRO A 296 -21.71 6.45 38.45
C PRO A 296 -21.68 6.90 36.98
N VAL A 297 -21.66 8.21 36.75
CA VAL A 297 -21.53 8.83 35.42
C VAL A 297 -20.15 8.56 34.81
N ALA A 298 -19.08 8.59 35.60
CA ALA A 298 -17.72 8.26 35.15
C ALA A 298 -17.57 6.77 34.83
N ILE A 299 -18.18 5.90 35.66
CA ILE A 299 -18.23 4.46 35.39
C ILE A 299 -18.95 4.17 34.07
N GLY A 300 -20.10 4.82 33.82
CA GLY A 300 -20.85 4.68 32.58
C GLY A 300 -20.06 5.16 31.35
N ALA A 301 -19.35 6.29 31.47
CA ALA A 301 -18.52 6.83 30.38
C ALA A 301 -17.34 5.91 30.04
N LEU A 302 -16.63 5.39 31.04
CA LEU A 302 -15.51 4.45 30.87
C LEU A 302 -15.99 3.09 30.34
N LEU A 303 -17.17 2.61 30.76
CA LEU A 303 -17.73 1.38 30.22
C LEU A 303 -18.13 1.55 28.74
N ALA A 304 -18.70 2.70 28.38
CA ALA A 304 -19.04 3.02 27.00
C ALA A 304 -17.79 3.06 26.10
N THR A 305 -16.66 3.62 26.57
CA THR A 305 -15.41 3.61 25.80
C THR A 305 -14.88 2.19 25.60
N VAL A 306 -14.90 1.35 26.65
CA VAL A 306 -14.48 -0.07 26.56
C VAL A 306 -15.30 -0.82 25.51
N VAL A 307 -16.62 -0.66 25.50
CA VAL A 307 -17.49 -1.36 24.53
C VAL A 307 -17.26 -0.84 23.10
N ILE A 308 -17.27 0.48 22.90
CA ILE A 308 -17.15 1.09 21.57
C ILE A 308 -15.77 0.81 20.98
N LYS A 309 -14.69 1.10 21.71
CA LYS A 309 -13.32 0.83 21.22
C LYS A 309 -13.04 -0.66 21.11
N GLY A 310 -13.65 -1.50 21.94
CA GLY A 310 -13.58 -2.96 21.82
C GLY A 310 -14.15 -3.48 20.50
N ILE A 311 -15.35 -3.01 20.11
CA ILE A 311 -15.96 -3.39 18.82
C ILE A 311 -15.08 -2.95 17.64
N ILE A 312 -14.54 -1.73 17.70
CA ILE A 312 -13.66 -1.20 16.64
C ILE A 312 -12.37 -2.03 16.57
N TRP A 313 -11.77 -2.34 17.71
CA TRP A 313 -10.57 -3.16 17.78
C TRP A 313 -10.77 -4.51 17.08
N PHE A 314 -11.83 -5.26 17.42
CA PHE A 314 -12.13 -6.53 16.76
C PHE A 314 -12.42 -6.38 15.26
N GLY A 315 -13.03 -5.28 14.83
CA GLY A 315 -13.25 -4.96 13.42
C GLY A 315 -11.97 -4.62 12.63
N CYS A 316 -10.96 -4.07 13.31
CA CYS A 316 -9.69 -3.64 12.70
C CYS A 316 -8.63 -4.76 12.64
N VAL A 317 -8.64 -5.73 13.56
CA VAL A 317 -7.71 -6.89 13.59
C VAL A 317 -7.52 -7.60 12.23
N PRO A 318 -8.56 -7.88 11.42
CA PRO A 318 -8.36 -8.57 10.15
C PRO A 318 -7.71 -7.72 9.04
N ILE A 319 -7.56 -6.40 9.24
CA ILE A 319 -7.04 -5.47 8.23
C ILE A 319 -5.55 -5.23 8.49
N LYS A 320 -4.70 -5.69 7.57
CA LYS A 320 -3.24 -5.69 7.72
C LYS A 320 -2.54 -4.44 7.18
N THR A 321 -3.19 -3.29 7.20
CA THR A 321 -2.54 -2.02 6.83
C THR A 321 -1.92 -1.39 8.07
N THR A 322 -0.75 -0.78 7.93
CA THR A 322 0.00 -0.19 9.05
C THR A 322 -0.80 0.89 9.78
N GLN A 323 -1.50 1.75 9.06
CA GLN A 323 -2.42 2.73 9.65
C GLN A 323 -3.54 2.09 10.50
N VAL A 324 -4.16 1.02 10.01
CA VAL A 324 -5.27 0.37 10.73
C VAL A 324 -4.74 -0.47 11.89
N GLN A 325 -3.53 -1.00 11.80
CA GLN A 325 -2.88 -1.68 12.92
C GLN A 325 -2.52 -0.71 14.04
N ALA A 326 -1.96 0.46 13.74
CA ALA A 326 -1.72 1.51 14.75
C ALA A 326 -3.03 1.94 15.43
N LEU A 327 -4.11 2.06 14.66
CA LEU A 327 -5.45 2.36 15.16
C LEU A 327 -6.03 1.24 16.05
N ALA A 328 -5.78 -0.01 15.68
CA ALA A 328 -6.18 -1.17 16.47
C ALA A 328 -5.39 -1.27 17.78
N GLN A 329 -4.09 -0.96 17.76
CA GLN A 329 -3.21 -0.89 18.93
C GLN A 329 -3.67 0.21 19.90
N ASP A 330 -4.06 1.38 19.37
CA ASP A 330 -4.69 2.45 20.14
C ASP A 330 -5.97 1.97 20.83
N CYS A 331 -6.94 1.48 20.05
CA CYS A 331 -8.20 0.97 20.60
C CYS A 331 -7.99 -0.13 21.66
N LYS A 332 -7.02 -1.03 21.46
CA LYS A 332 -6.62 -2.06 22.43
C LYS A 332 -6.09 -1.43 23.71
N THR A 333 -5.17 -0.47 23.58
CA THR A 333 -4.57 0.25 24.70
C THR A 333 -5.62 0.95 25.53
N ASP A 334 -6.57 1.62 24.89
CA ASP A 334 -7.69 2.26 25.55
C ASP A 334 -8.63 1.30 26.26
N VAL A 335 -8.93 0.16 25.65
CA VAL A 335 -9.79 -0.86 26.27
C VAL A 335 -9.10 -1.39 27.53
N ILE A 336 -7.80 -1.69 27.46
CA ILE A 336 -7.02 -2.17 28.61
C ILE A 336 -6.96 -1.09 29.70
N PHE A 337 -6.62 0.15 29.34
CA PHE A 337 -6.53 1.28 30.25
C PHE A 337 -7.86 1.56 30.95
N ASN A 338 -8.94 1.78 30.20
CA ASN A 338 -10.24 2.08 30.79
C ASN A 338 -10.79 0.90 31.62
N THR A 339 -10.53 -0.35 31.23
CA THR A 339 -10.94 -1.53 32.03
C THR A 339 -10.20 -1.60 33.35
N LEU A 340 -8.89 -1.39 33.34
CA LEU A 340 -8.07 -1.44 34.56
C LEU A 340 -8.32 -0.23 35.47
N SER A 341 -8.55 0.95 34.90
CA SER A 341 -8.96 2.15 35.64
C SER A 341 -10.37 2.05 36.25
N LEU A 342 -11.19 1.09 35.83
CA LEU A 342 -12.43 0.71 36.54
C LEU A 342 -12.18 -0.35 37.61
N LEU A 343 -11.33 -1.33 37.29
CA LEU A 343 -11.09 -2.50 38.13
C LEU A 343 -10.25 -2.17 39.37
N PHE A 344 -9.19 -1.36 39.26
CA PHE A 344 -8.31 -1.03 40.38
C PHE A 344 -9.03 -0.19 41.46
N PRO A 345 -9.79 0.87 41.15
CA PRO A 345 -10.59 1.58 42.15
C PRO A 345 -11.69 0.71 42.77
N PHE A 346 -12.34 -0.16 41.98
CA PHE A 346 -13.37 -1.06 42.50
C PHE A 346 -12.82 -2.06 43.52
N ILE A 347 -11.67 -2.68 43.21
CA ILE A 347 -10.97 -3.58 44.13
C ILE A 347 -10.41 -2.80 45.32
N GLY A 348 -9.81 -1.63 45.08
CA GLY A 348 -9.27 -0.75 46.12
C GLY A 348 -10.32 -0.32 47.14
N ALA A 349 -11.53 0.02 46.68
CA ALA A 349 -12.66 0.36 47.55
C ALA A 349 -13.14 -0.85 48.38
N LYS A 350 -13.16 -2.05 47.79
CA LYS A 350 -13.61 -3.28 48.49
C LYS A 350 -12.56 -3.84 49.46
N ALA A 351 -11.28 -3.74 49.10
CA ALA A 351 -10.14 -4.22 49.89
C ALA A 351 -9.56 -3.15 50.83
N ASN A 352 -10.05 -1.91 50.76
CA ASN A 352 -9.56 -0.74 51.50
C ASN A 352 -8.08 -0.43 51.25
N VAL A 353 -7.62 -0.66 50.01
CA VAL A 353 -6.23 -0.48 49.57
C VAL A 353 -6.16 0.75 48.64
N TRP A 354 -5.80 1.90 49.21
CA TRP A 354 -5.79 3.18 48.49
C TRP A 354 -4.67 3.31 47.44
N TRP A 355 -3.54 2.62 47.63
CA TRP A 355 -2.37 2.71 46.74
C TRP A 355 -2.49 1.83 45.49
N LEU A 356 -3.46 0.91 45.44
CA LEU A 356 -3.60 -0.05 44.34
C LEU A 356 -3.92 0.65 43.01
N ASP A 357 -4.74 1.70 43.05
CA ASP A 357 -5.12 2.48 41.89
C ASP A 357 -3.94 3.24 41.25
N PRO A 358 -3.20 4.10 41.96
CA PRO A 358 -2.08 4.80 41.35
C PRO A 358 -0.89 3.88 41.00
N VAL A 359 -0.67 2.77 41.71
CA VAL A 359 0.34 1.77 41.32
C VAL A 359 -0.06 1.06 40.03
N GLY A 360 -1.34 0.67 39.91
CA GLY A 360 -1.89 0.06 38.71
C GLY A 360 -1.80 0.98 37.50
N ALA A 361 -2.18 2.25 37.66
CA ALA A 361 -2.05 3.27 36.63
C ALA A 361 -0.59 3.50 36.21
N GLY A 362 0.34 3.61 37.16
CA GLY A 362 1.77 3.78 36.87
C GLY A 362 2.39 2.59 36.12
N LEU A 363 2.14 1.36 36.57
CA LEU A 363 2.62 0.16 35.88
C LEU A 363 2.07 0.04 34.46
N LEU A 364 0.80 0.39 34.28
CA LEU A 364 0.16 0.36 32.97
C LEU A 364 0.73 1.43 32.04
N SER A 365 0.93 2.65 32.53
CA SER A 365 1.58 3.71 31.76
C SER A 365 2.97 3.28 31.27
N LEU A 366 3.77 2.62 32.10
CA LEU A 366 5.08 2.09 31.69
C LEU A 366 4.97 1.05 30.56
N PHE A 367 3.99 0.14 30.65
CA PHE A 367 3.74 -0.85 29.59
C PHE A 367 3.37 -0.16 28.26
N ILE A 368 2.49 0.85 28.31
CA ILE A 368 2.03 1.57 27.13
C ILE A 368 3.14 2.44 26.53
N ILE A 369 3.96 3.09 27.36
CA ILE A 369 5.14 3.84 26.91
C ILE A 369 6.11 2.91 26.18
N TYR A 370 6.33 1.70 26.68
CA TYR A 370 7.18 0.72 26.01
C TYR A 370 6.61 0.31 24.65
N ASP A 371 5.32 -0.04 24.60
CA ASP A 371 4.63 -0.49 23.38
C ASP A 371 4.62 0.59 22.27
N TRP A 372 4.29 1.84 22.62
CA TRP A 372 4.35 2.96 21.67
C TRP A 372 5.77 3.44 21.37
N GLY A 373 6.70 3.26 22.31
CA GLY A 373 8.13 3.52 22.10
C GLY A 373 8.71 2.57 21.04
N GLU A 374 8.34 1.29 21.09
CA GLU A 374 8.69 0.29 20.07
C GLU A 374 8.10 0.67 18.71
N THR A 375 6.80 1.01 18.63
CA THR A 375 6.15 1.47 17.40
C THR A 375 6.83 2.72 16.81
N CYS A 376 7.21 3.67 17.67
CA CYS A 376 7.95 4.88 17.26
C CYS A 376 9.30 4.53 16.65
N PHE A 377 10.10 3.70 17.34
CA PHE A 377 11.42 3.29 16.88
C PHE A 377 11.35 2.48 15.58
N GLU A 378 10.36 1.59 15.44
CA GLU A 378 10.14 0.82 14.22
C GLU A 378 9.82 1.73 13.03
N ASN A 379 8.92 2.72 13.20
CA ASN A 379 8.58 3.67 12.14
C ASN A 379 9.77 4.54 11.73
N VAL A 380 10.60 4.99 12.70
CA VAL A 380 11.85 5.71 12.41
C VAL A 380 12.80 4.81 11.62
N THR A 381 13.00 3.57 12.05
CA THR A 381 13.91 2.63 11.38
C THR A 381 13.47 2.34 9.95
N ARG A 382 12.17 2.13 9.71
CA ARG A 382 11.60 1.97 8.36
C ARG A 382 11.78 3.22 7.49
N LEU A 383 11.60 4.41 8.07
CA LEU A 383 11.85 5.68 7.37
C LEU A 383 13.33 5.89 7.03
N SER A 384 14.24 5.29 7.81
CA SER A 384 15.69 5.36 7.64
C SER A 384 16.27 4.34 6.66
N GLY A 385 15.46 3.53 5.97
CA GLY A 385 15.97 2.57 4.99
C GLY A 385 16.23 1.17 5.55
N GLN A 386 15.45 0.71 6.53
CA GLN A 386 15.56 -0.66 7.04
C GLN A 386 15.51 -1.69 5.90
N ALA A 387 16.38 -2.70 5.93
CA ALA A 387 16.31 -3.81 4.99
C ALA A 387 14.94 -4.50 5.03
N ALA A 388 14.45 -4.95 3.88
CA ALA A 388 13.18 -5.67 3.84
C ALA A 388 13.28 -7.02 4.57
N SER A 389 12.11 -7.59 4.91
CA SER A 389 12.06 -8.90 5.54
C SER A 389 12.77 -9.98 4.70
N GLU A 390 13.42 -10.95 5.35
CA GLU A 390 14.06 -12.08 4.65
C GLU A 390 13.08 -12.83 3.73
N LYS A 391 11.79 -12.86 4.11
CA LYS A 391 10.75 -13.49 3.31
C LYS A 391 10.61 -12.78 1.96
N LEU A 392 10.47 -11.45 1.98
CA LEU A 392 10.38 -10.66 0.75
C LEU A 392 11.67 -10.75 -0.05
N GLN A 393 12.84 -10.68 0.60
CA GLN A 393 14.12 -10.84 -0.09
C GLN A 393 14.21 -12.17 -0.86
N LYS A 394 13.69 -13.28 -0.29
CA LYS A 394 13.63 -14.59 -0.98
C LYS A 394 12.64 -14.58 -2.15
N LYS A 395 11.51 -13.87 -2.03
CA LYS A 395 10.52 -13.67 -3.11
C LYS A 395 11.13 -12.87 -4.27
N LEU A 396 11.85 -11.78 -3.97
CA LEU A 396 12.56 -10.95 -4.95
C LEU A 396 13.70 -11.72 -5.64
N LEU A 397 14.44 -12.54 -4.90
CA LEU A 397 15.47 -13.40 -5.49
C LEU A 397 14.88 -14.44 -6.45
N TYR A 398 13.68 -14.96 -6.14
CA TYR A 398 12.96 -15.86 -7.06
C TYR A 398 12.52 -15.13 -8.33
N LEU A 399 12.05 -13.88 -8.23
CA LEU A 399 11.78 -13.03 -9.39
C LEU A 399 13.05 -12.82 -10.24
N ALA A 400 14.20 -12.51 -9.63
CA ALA A 400 15.47 -12.46 -10.34
C ALA A 400 15.81 -13.79 -11.03
N TYR A 401 15.65 -14.91 -10.34
CA TYR A 401 15.88 -16.24 -10.91
C TYR A 401 15.04 -16.49 -12.18
N ARG A 402 13.81 -15.96 -12.24
CA ARG A 402 12.95 -16.06 -13.42
C ARG A 402 13.54 -15.40 -14.67
N PHE A 403 14.40 -14.41 -14.49
CA PHE A 403 15.11 -13.71 -15.56
C PHE A 403 16.49 -14.34 -15.88
N SER A 404 16.90 -15.41 -15.19
CA SER A 404 18.18 -16.08 -15.46
C SER A 404 18.40 -16.56 -16.90
N PRO A 405 17.37 -16.90 -17.71
CA PRO A 405 17.60 -17.28 -19.10
C PRO A 405 17.99 -16.12 -20.02
N VAL A 406 17.83 -14.87 -19.55
CA VAL A 406 17.98 -13.65 -20.37
C VAL A 406 19.06 -12.70 -19.86
N VAL A 407 19.66 -13.01 -18.70
CA VAL A 407 20.78 -12.28 -18.09
C VAL A 407 21.91 -13.25 -17.76
N ASP A 408 23.16 -12.77 -17.79
CA ASP A 408 24.33 -13.59 -17.48
C ASP A 408 24.47 -13.83 -15.96
N GLY A 409 23.86 -12.95 -15.15
CA GLY A 409 23.84 -13.08 -13.70
C GLY A 409 23.26 -11.87 -13.00
N PHE A 410 23.25 -11.94 -11.67
CA PHE A 410 22.84 -10.85 -10.78
C PHE A 410 23.99 -10.52 -9.86
N LYS A 411 24.40 -9.26 -9.85
CA LYS A 411 25.47 -8.77 -8.98
C LYS A 411 24.94 -8.45 -7.60
N ASN A 412 23.78 -7.81 -7.53
CA ASN A 412 23.14 -7.43 -6.28
C ASN A 412 21.62 -7.37 -6.41
N VAL A 413 20.94 -7.67 -5.31
CA VAL A 413 19.50 -7.48 -5.14
C VAL A 413 19.29 -6.84 -3.77
N THR A 414 19.17 -5.52 -3.73
CA THR A 414 18.95 -4.79 -2.47
C THR A 414 17.47 -4.46 -2.35
N SER A 415 16.88 -4.70 -1.18
CA SER A 415 15.54 -4.23 -0.88
C SER A 415 15.47 -3.57 0.49
N TYR A 416 14.86 -2.38 0.53
CA TYR A 416 14.80 -1.56 1.75
C TYR A 416 13.51 -0.75 1.81
N HIS A 417 13.11 -0.41 3.03
CA HIS A 417 11.94 0.40 3.29
C HIS A 417 12.17 1.86 2.87
N ALA A 418 11.17 2.42 2.19
CA ALA A 418 11.12 3.81 1.81
C ALA A 418 9.80 4.42 2.33
N GLY A 419 9.70 4.57 3.64
CA GLY A 419 8.42 4.77 4.32
C GLY A 419 7.74 3.44 4.61
N ASP A 420 6.46 3.31 4.28
CA ASP A 420 5.74 2.04 4.47
C ASP A 420 5.98 1.04 3.32
N GLY A 421 6.20 1.55 2.10
CA GLY A 421 6.51 0.73 0.93
C GLY A 421 7.98 0.36 0.80
N ILE A 422 8.27 -0.57 -0.11
CA ILE A 422 9.60 -1.15 -0.30
C ILE A 422 10.15 -0.76 -1.66
N TRP A 423 11.41 -0.36 -1.65
CA TRP A 423 12.21 -0.08 -2.84
C TRP A 423 13.15 -1.23 -3.10
N VAL A 424 13.29 -1.56 -4.37
CA VAL A 424 14.13 -2.68 -4.81
C VAL A 424 15.12 -2.19 -5.86
N GLU A 425 16.37 -2.58 -5.70
CA GLU A 425 17.45 -2.31 -6.65
C GLU A 425 18.00 -3.64 -7.15
N TYR A 426 17.94 -3.85 -8.46
CA TYR A 426 18.56 -4.98 -9.15
C TYR A 426 19.75 -4.51 -9.96
N ASP A 427 20.89 -5.15 -9.77
CA ASP A 427 22.05 -5.00 -10.65
C ASP A 427 22.20 -6.27 -11.47
N ILE A 428 21.82 -6.21 -12.75
CA ILE A 428 21.84 -7.34 -13.68
C ILE A 428 23.08 -7.30 -14.57
N LEU A 429 23.63 -8.47 -14.87
CA LEU A 429 24.78 -8.64 -15.75
C LEU A 429 24.33 -9.04 -17.16
N LEU A 430 24.83 -8.33 -18.17
CA LEU A 430 24.57 -8.59 -19.58
C LEU A 430 25.88 -8.63 -20.37
N ASP A 431 25.90 -9.37 -21.48
CA ASP A 431 27.05 -9.41 -22.39
C ASP A 431 27.38 -7.97 -22.88
N PRO A 432 28.67 -7.58 -22.95
CA PRO A 432 29.08 -6.23 -23.41
C PRO A 432 28.62 -5.87 -24.84
N ASN A 433 28.31 -6.85 -25.68
CA ASN A 433 27.81 -6.67 -27.04
C ASN A 433 26.28 -6.68 -27.11
N THR A 434 25.59 -6.79 -25.97
CA THR A 434 24.13 -6.68 -25.89
C THR A 434 23.71 -5.32 -26.41
N LYS A 435 22.85 -5.31 -27.43
CA LYS A 435 22.31 -4.06 -27.99
C LYS A 435 21.49 -3.31 -26.95
N LEU A 436 21.57 -1.98 -26.96
CA LEU A 436 20.86 -1.10 -26.02
C LEU A 436 19.36 -1.38 -25.92
N ASN A 437 18.71 -1.64 -27.06
CA ASN A 437 17.29 -1.96 -27.07
C ASN A 437 16.98 -3.28 -26.32
N ARG A 438 17.84 -4.29 -26.45
CA ARG A 438 17.67 -5.57 -25.72
C ARG A 438 17.96 -5.40 -24.23
N SER A 439 19.01 -4.66 -23.86
CA SER A 439 19.30 -4.41 -22.44
C SER A 439 18.18 -3.60 -21.78
N HIS A 440 17.63 -2.61 -22.48
CA HIS A 440 16.49 -1.83 -22.03
C HIS A 440 15.25 -2.71 -21.84
N ASP A 441 14.88 -3.52 -22.84
CA ASP A 441 13.67 -4.35 -22.77
C ASP A 441 13.74 -5.35 -21.61
N VAL A 442 14.90 -5.96 -21.36
CA VAL A 442 15.10 -6.87 -20.22
C VAL A 442 14.99 -6.12 -18.89
N ALA A 443 15.68 -4.99 -18.75
CA ALA A 443 15.72 -4.21 -17.51
C ALA A 443 14.34 -3.64 -17.16
N GLU A 444 13.65 -3.04 -18.14
CA GLU A 444 12.34 -2.43 -17.96
C GLU A 444 11.27 -3.51 -17.69
N THR A 445 11.35 -4.67 -18.35
CA THR A 445 10.46 -5.81 -18.04
C THR A 445 10.64 -6.31 -16.61
N LEU A 446 11.88 -6.44 -16.14
CA LEU A 446 12.16 -6.81 -14.74
C LEU A 446 11.63 -5.74 -13.76
N GLN A 447 11.81 -4.47 -14.09
CA GLN A 447 11.30 -3.35 -13.27
C GLN A 447 9.78 -3.44 -13.11
N TYR A 448 9.04 -3.54 -14.23
CA TYR A 448 7.58 -3.63 -14.22
C TYR A 448 7.07 -4.91 -13.54
N CYS A 449 7.73 -6.05 -13.73
CA CYS A 449 7.37 -7.28 -13.02
C CYS A 449 7.58 -7.15 -11.50
N CYS A 450 8.66 -6.49 -11.08
CA CYS A 450 8.92 -6.24 -9.66
C CYS A 450 7.88 -5.28 -9.06
N GLU A 451 7.57 -4.19 -9.74
CA GLU A 451 6.54 -3.22 -9.33
C GLU A 451 5.11 -3.76 -9.42
N GLY A 452 4.91 -4.89 -10.10
CA GLY A 452 3.65 -5.64 -10.08
C GLY A 452 3.38 -6.34 -8.74
N LEU A 453 4.40 -6.62 -7.94
CA LEU A 453 4.26 -7.21 -6.60
C LEU A 453 3.60 -6.22 -5.63
N ASP A 454 2.73 -6.69 -4.73
CA ASP A 454 1.96 -5.80 -3.84
C ASP A 454 2.83 -5.07 -2.81
N GLU A 455 3.96 -5.66 -2.44
CA GLU A 455 4.88 -5.09 -1.45
C GLU A 455 5.83 -4.04 -2.03
N VAL A 456 6.05 -4.04 -3.34
CA VAL A 456 7.05 -3.20 -4.01
C VAL A 456 6.40 -1.92 -4.50
N ASP A 457 6.88 -0.78 -3.99
CA ASP A 457 6.41 0.54 -4.40
C ASP A 457 7.15 1.05 -5.64
N ARG A 458 8.43 0.66 -5.78
CA ARG A 458 9.28 1.04 -6.90
C ARG A 458 10.47 0.11 -7.05
N ALA A 459 10.86 -0.15 -8.30
CA ALA A 459 12.08 -0.88 -8.61
C ALA A 459 13.04 -0.01 -9.44
N PHE A 460 14.33 -0.26 -9.28
CA PHE A 460 15.40 0.29 -10.11
C PHE A 460 16.22 -0.87 -10.63
N VAL A 461 16.42 -0.92 -11.94
CA VAL A 461 17.21 -1.98 -12.57
C VAL A 461 18.41 -1.35 -13.28
N THR A 462 19.60 -1.65 -12.80
CA THR A 462 20.86 -1.24 -13.39
C THR A 462 21.42 -2.38 -14.22
N THR A 463 21.95 -2.06 -15.40
CA THR A 463 22.61 -3.02 -16.29
C THR A 463 24.12 -2.82 -16.23
N ASP A 464 24.82 -3.84 -15.76
CA ASP A 464 26.27 -3.92 -15.73
C ASP A 464 26.76 -4.92 -16.78
N TYR A 465 27.92 -4.65 -17.38
CA TYR A 465 28.57 -5.58 -18.32
C TYR A 465 29.76 -6.33 -17.70
N SER A 466 30.05 -6.06 -16.43
CA SER A 466 31.17 -6.64 -15.70
C SER A 466 30.79 -6.90 -14.24
N ALA A 467 31.16 -8.07 -13.73
CA ALA A 467 30.94 -8.43 -12.33
C ALA A 467 31.73 -7.52 -11.35
N GLY A 468 32.83 -6.92 -11.80
CA GLY A 468 33.65 -5.97 -11.04
C GLY A 468 33.64 -4.57 -11.66
N GLY A 469 33.62 -3.53 -10.82
CA GLY A 469 33.58 -2.13 -11.26
C GLY A 469 33.44 -1.15 -10.09
N PRO A 470 33.34 0.17 -10.35
CA PRO A 470 33.17 1.16 -9.29
C PRO A 470 31.83 0.94 -8.55
N THR A 471 31.89 0.41 -7.34
CA THR A 471 30.75 0.22 -6.41
C THR A 471 30.50 1.44 -5.52
N GLY A 472 31.17 2.56 -5.79
CA GLY A 472 31.27 3.72 -4.90
C GLY A 472 29.92 4.36 -4.54
N HIS A 473 28.94 4.31 -5.44
CA HIS A 473 27.63 4.94 -5.21
C HIS A 473 26.86 4.34 -4.01
N ALA A 474 27.03 3.04 -3.75
CA ALA A 474 26.41 2.39 -2.59
C ALA A 474 27.24 2.54 -1.32
N GLN A 475 28.58 2.46 -1.43
CA GLN A 475 29.50 2.46 -0.28
C GLN A 475 29.75 3.84 0.33
N ASP A 476 29.68 4.91 -0.45
CA ASP A 476 29.88 6.27 0.08
C ASP A 476 28.69 6.75 0.92
N ALA A 477 27.48 6.22 0.68
CA ALA A 477 26.29 6.54 1.45
C ALA A 477 26.34 6.02 2.91
N GLU A 478 27.08 4.94 3.15
CA GLU A 478 27.27 4.35 4.50
C GLU A 478 28.38 5.04 5.32
N ARG A 479 29.20 5.89 4.69
CA ARG A 479 30.35 6.55 5.34
C ARG A 479 30.05 7.93 5.93
N ALA A 480 28.84 8.43 5.75
CA ALA A 480 28.36 9.71 6.31
C ALA A 480 27.52 9.46 7.57
#